data_AF-A0A380X386-F1
#
_entry.id   AF-A0A380X386-F1
#
_cell.length_a   1.000
_cell.length_b   1.000
_cell.length_c   1.000
_cell.angle_alpha   90.00
_cell.angle_beta   90.00
_cell.angle_gamma   90.00
#
_symmetry.space_group_name_H-M   'P 1'
#
loop_
_entity.id
_entity.type
_entity.pdbx_description
1 polymer ?
#
loop_
_entity_poly.entity_id
_entity_poly.type
_entity_poly.pdbx_seq_one_letter_code
_entity_poly.pdbx_strand_id
1 'polypeptide(L)' 'MEQINVEPKVIPMRGGTDGAALSVKGITTPNYFTGAHNFHSRFEFLPIPAFVKSCELTLKLIELAAK' A
#
# COMPACT_ATOMS: atom_id res chain seq x y z
N MET A 1 9.68 -5.77 6.50
CA MET A 1 8.67 -4.88 7.11
C MET A 1 8.85 -4.71 8.62
N GLU A 2 9.38 -5.72 9.32
CA GLU A 2 9.69 -5.63 10.76
C GLU A 2 10.52 -4.39 11.14
N GLN A 3 11.48 -3.99 10.30
CA GLN A 3 12.31 -2.80 10.49
C GLN A 3 11.51 -1.47 10.57
N ILE A 4 10.29 -1.42 10.02
CA ILE A 4 9.42 -0.23 10.07
C ILE A 4 8.20 -0.43 10.97
N ASN A 5 8.15 -1.55 11.71
CA ASN A 5 7.05 -1.95 12.58
C ASN A 5 5.70 -2.04 11.84
N VAL A 6 5.71 -2.58 10.62
CA VAL A 6 4.49 -2.87 9.85
C VAL A 6 4.35 -4.38 9.72
N GLU A 7 3.31 -4.94 10.31
CA GLU A 7 2.98 -6.36 10.18
C GLU A 7 2.27 -6.62 8.83
N PRO A 8 2.81 -7.46 7.94
CA PRO A 8 2.14 -7.78 6.67
C PRO A 8 0.86 -8.58 6.92
N LYS A 9 -0.27 -8.07 6.41
CA LYS A 9 -1.56 -8.79 6.42
C LYS A 9 -1.92 -9.15 4.99
N VAL A 10 -1.50 -10.32 4.54
CA VAL A 10 -1.73 -10.79 3.18
C VAL A 10 -3.17 -11.30 3.08
N ILE A 11 -4.04 -10.49 2.51
CA ILE A 11 -5.46 -10.81 2.30
C ILE A 11 -5.84 -10.62 0.83
N PRO A 12 -6.75 -11.45 0.28
CA PRO A 12 -7.34 -11.18 -1.02
C PRO A 12 -8.12 -9.86 -0.97
N MET A 13 -7.79 -8.93 -1.86
CA MET A 13 -8.53 -7.68 -2.02
C MET A 13 -9.58 -7.84 -3.13
N ARG A 14 -10.79 -7.31 -2.88
CA ARG A 14 -11.86 -7.23 -3.89
C ARG A 14 -11.92 -5.81 -4.46
N GLY A 15 -12.42 -5.69 -5.69
CA GLY A 15 -12.50 -4.42 -6.42
C GLY A 15 -11.44 -4.29 -7.51
N GLY A 16 -11.62 -3.31 -8.39
CA GLY A 16 -10.67 -3.02 -9.46
C GLY A 16 -9.54 -2.13 -8.95
N THR A 17 -8.30 -2.48 -9.29
CA THR A 17 -7.12 -1.63 -9.12
C THR A 17 -6.25 -1.74 -10.35
N ASP A 18 -5.44 -0.73 -10.64
CA ASP A 18 -4.45 -0.80 -11.73
C ASP A 18 -3.50 -1.98 -11.54
N GLY A 19 -3.14 -2.26 -10.28
CA GLY A 19 -2.31 -3.42 -9.92
C GLY A 19 -2.95 -4.76 -10.27
N ALA A 20 -4.27 -4.91 -10.20
CA ALA A 20 -4.95 -6.13 -10.65
C ALA A 20 -4.77 -6.33 -12.16
N ALA A 21 -4.85 -5.26 -12.96
CA ALA A 21 -4.63 -5.33 -14.40
C ALA A 21 -3.15 -5.56 -14.76
N LEU A 22 -2.22 -4.94 -14.04
CA LEU A 22 -0.77 -5.08 -14.26
C LEU A 22 -0.24 -6.45 -13.83
N SER A 23 -0.76 -7.00 -12.73
CA SER A 23 -0.34 -8.32 -12.23
C SER A 23 -0.69 -9.44 -13.20
N VAL A 24 -1.82 -9.36 -13.92
CA VAL A 24 -2.17 -10.30 -14.99
C VAL A 24 -1.17 -10.27 -16.16
N LYS A 25 -0.48 -9.14 -16.35
CA LYS A 25 0.57 -8.98 -17.36
C LYS A 25 1.96 -9.41 -16.87
N GLY A 26 2.05 -10.03 -15.68
CA GLY A 26 3.30 -10.49 -15.09
C GLY A 26 4.11 -9.41 -14.36
N ILE A 27 3.56 -8.21 -14.18
CA ILE A 27 4.21 -7.14 -13.43
C ILE A 27 3.81 -7.24 -11.96
N THR A 28 4.75 -7.63 -11.10
CA THR A 28 4.51 -7.69 -9.66
C THR A 28 4.11 -6.32 -9.13
N THR A 29 2.83 -6.20 -8.76
CA THR A 29 2.26 -4.92 -8.32
C THR A 29 1.63 -5.08 -6.93
N PRO A 30 2.42 -4.99 -5.84
CA PRO A 30 1.90 -5.14 -4.49
C PRO A 30 0.95 -3.99 -4.18
N ASN A 31 -0.22 -4.31 -3.62
CA ASN A 31 -1.18 -3.32 -3.15
C ASN A 31 -1.16 -3.28 -1.62
N TYR A 32 -1.00 -2.09 -1.05
CA TYR A 32 -0.92 -1.86 0.39
C TYR A 32 -1.57 -0.52 0.76
N PHE A 33 -1.69 -0.27 2.05
CA PHE A 33 -2.43 0.89 2.56
C PHE A 33 -1.76 2.23 2.20
N THR A 34 -2.58 3.25 1.98
CA THR A 34 -2.15 4.66 1.88
C THR A 34 -2.22 5.39 3.22
N GLY A 35 -3.01 4.85 4.16
CA GLY A 35 -3.29 5.45 5.46
C GLY A 35 -4.54 6.32 5.48
N ALA A 36 -5.20 6.57 4.34
CA ALA A 36 -6.45 7.34 4.28
C ALA A 36 -7.69 6.50 4.62
N HIS A 37 -8.76 7.20 4.99
CA HIS A 37 -10.05 6.64 5.38
C HIS A 37 -11.21 7.35 4.67
N ASN A 38 -12.35 6.65 4.56
CA ASN A 38 -13.61 7.16 4.00
C ASN A 38 -13.51 7.69 2.56
N PHE A 39 -12.72 7.02 1.72
CA PHE A 39 -12.57 7.33 0.30
C PHE A 39 -13.91 7.57 -0.40
N HIS A 40 -13.97 8.59 -1.24
CA HIS A 40 -15.15 9.02 -2.00
C HIS A 40 -16.33 9.52 -1.15
N SER A 41 -16.07 9.96 0.08
CA SER A 41 -17.08 10.59 0.94
C SER A 41 -16.71 12.04 1.29
N ARG A 42 -17.69 12.82 1.75
CA ARG A 42 -17.44 14.17 2.30
C ARG A 42 -16.61 14.17 3.60
N PHE A 43 -16.43 13.00 4.21
CA PHE A 43 -15.64 12.79 5.42
C PHE A 43 -14.34 12.04 5.12
N GLU A 44 -13.86 12.10 3.88
CA GLU A 44 -12.55 11.56 3.51
C GLU A 44 -11.44 12.30 4.28
N PHE A 45 -10.52 11.54 4.88
CA PHE A 45 -9.42 12.13 5.65
C PHE A 45 -8.19 11.22 5.67
N LEU A 46 -7.05 11.83 5.99
CA LEU A 46 -5.75 11.17 6.02
C LEU A 46 -5.04 11.47 7.35
N PRO A 47 -5.02 10.52 8.30
CA PRO A 47 -4.17 10.59 9.48
C PRO A 47 -2.69 10.69 9.10
N ILE A 48 -2.04 11.76 9.53
CA ILE A 48 -0.60 11.99 9.24
C ILE A 48 0.29 10.83 9.69
N PRO A 49 0.14 10.25 10.90
CA PRO A 49 0.99 9.11 11.30
C PRO A 49 0.84 7.90 10.38
N ALA A 50 -0.37 7.61 9.90
CA ALA A 50 -0.63 6.49 8.99
C ALA A 50 -0.04 6.76 7.59
N PHE A 51 -0.13 8.00 7.11
CA PHE A 51 0.48 8.43 5.86
C PHE A 51 2.01 8.29 5.90
N VAL A 52 2.65 8.76 6.98
CA VAL A 52 4.10 8.62 7.18
C VAL A 52 4.51 7.14 7.15
N LYS A 53 3.74 6.26 7.79
CA LYS A 53 3.98 4.81 7.72
C LYS A 53 3.82 4.21 6.33
N SER A 54 2.86 4.70 5.53
CA SER A 54 2.75 4.29 4.13
C SER A 54 3.95 4.75 3.30
N CYS A 55 4.48 5.95 3.53
CA CYS A 55 5.70 6.43 2.89
C CYS A 55 6.93 5.59 3.25
N GLU A 56 7.15 5.31 4.54
CA GLU A 56 8.23 4.44 5.02
C GLU A 56 8.17 3.05 4.35
N LEU A 57 6.96 2.51 4.21
CA LEU A 57 6.70 1.25 3.54
C LEU A 57 7.10 1.29 2.06
N THR A 58 6.72 2.34 1.32
CA THR A 58 7.12 2.55 -0.08
C THR A 58 8.63 2.60 -0.24
N LEU A 59 9.30 3.42 0.59
CA LEU A 59 10.76 3.57 0.54
C LEU A 59 11.46 2.24 0.84
N LYS A 60 10.95 1.47 1.81
CA LYS A 60 11.52 0.15 2.13
C LYS A 60 11.34 -0.83 0.97
N LEU A 61 10.21 -0.81 0.29
CA LEU A 61 9.99 -1.65 -0.90
C LEU A 61 10.95 -1.28 -2.03
N ILE A 62 11.19 0.02 -2.28
CA ILE A 62 12.17 0.49 -3.27
C ILE A 62 13.58 0.01 -2.90
N GLU A 63 14.00 0.16 -1.64
CA GLU A 63 15.30 -0.32 -1.16
C GLU A 63 15.47 -1.83 -1.37
N LEU A 64 14.42 -2.62 -1.13
CA LEU A 64 14.44 -4.07 -1.34
C LEU A 64 14.46 -4.45 -2.82
N ALA A 65 13.76 -3.71 -3.69
CA ALA A 65 13.70 -3.97 -5.12
C ALA A 65 14.97 -3.54 -5.86
N ALA A 66 15.73 -2.59 -5.32
CA ALA A 66 17.00 -2.12 -5.88
C ALA A 66 18.21 -3.00 -5.53
N LYS A 67 18.03 -4.01 -4.67
CA LYS A 67 19.04 -5.02 -4.34
C LYS A 67 18.95 -6.19 -5.30
#